data_AF-A0A951CTW8-F1
#
_entry.id   AF-A0A951CTW8-F1
#
_cell.length_a   1.000
_cell.length_b   1.000
_cell.length_c   1.000
_cell.angle_alpha   90.00
_cell.angle_beta   90.00
_cell.angle_gamma   90.00
#
_symmetry.space_group_name_H-M   'P 1'
#
loop_
_entity.id
_entity.type
_entity.pdbx_description
1 polymer ?
#
loop_
_entity_poly.entity_id
_entity_poly.type
_entity_poly.pdbx_seq_one_letter_code
_entity_poly.pdbx_strand_id
1 'polypeptide(L)'
;MDRNSRTTARALRGVILVEVTRNHMAPPESDISILRINELAAALRVSEMTIQRLVKRGEMPAPMKLGPRIIGWPREMILRWICERFEAANAAKG
;
A
#
# COMPACT_ATOMS: atom_id res chain seq x y z
N MET A 1 44.57 -25.34 9.99
CA MET A 1 43.49 -24.34 9.95
C MET A 1 43.26 -24.00 8.50
N ASP A 2 42.33 -24.73 7.89
CA ASP A 2 41.91 -24.62 6.50
C ASP A 2 41.38 -23.21 6.18
N ARG A 3 41.83 -22.54 5.10
CA ARG A 3 41.63 -22.80 3.66
C ARG A 3 40.25 -22.34 3.15
N ASN A 4 40.33 -21.29 2.34
CA ASN A 4 39.78 -21.24 0.98
C ASN A 4 38.46 -20.47 0.75
N SER A 5 38.60 -19.47 -0.11
CA SER A 5 37.75 -19.24 -1.30
C SER A 5 36.26 -19.11 -1.15
N ARG A 6 35.77 -17.91 -1.47
CA ARG A 6 34.55 -17.73 -2.30
C ARG A 6 34.84 -16.55 -3.24
N THR A 7 35.47 -16.76 -4.39
CA THR A 7 34.84 -17.20 -5.65
C THR A 7 33.55 -16.44 -5.95
N THR A 8 33.71 -15.38 -6.73
CA THR A 8 32.83 -14.89 -7.82
C THR A 8 31.45 -15.54 -7.98
N ALA A 9 30.40 -14.74 -7.85
CA ALA A 9 29.13 -14.91 -8.57
C ALA A 9 28.63 -13.50 -8.94
N ARG A 10 29.14 -12.90 -10.03
CA ARG A 10 28.58 -12.99 -11.39
C ARG A 10 27.05 -12.79 -11.40
N ALA A 11 26.68 -11.59 -11.85
CA ALA A 11 25.40 -11.15 -12.42
C ALA A 11 24.23 -12.16 -12.43
N LEU A 12 23.12 -11.76 -11.81
CA LEU A 12 21.79 -12.09 -12.30
C LEU A 12 20.94 -10.82 -12.36
N ARG A 13 20.68 -10.39 -13.60
CA ARG A 13 19.65 -9.42 -13.96
C ARG A 13 18.28 -10.04 -13.67
N GLY A 14 17.36 -9.19 -13.24
CA GLY A 14 15.95 -9.31 -13.56
C GLY A 14 15.17 -10.28 -12.67
N VAL A 15 13.97 -9.83 -12.31
CA VAL A 15 12.96 -10.49 -11.47
C VAL A 15 13.19 -10.27 -9.97
N ILE A 16 12.60 -9.19 -9.45
CA ILE A 16 12.32 -9.05 -8.01
C ILE A 16 11.26 -10.11 -7.68
N LEU A 17 11.71 -11.25 -7.15
CA LEU A 17 10.88 -12.13 -6.35
C LEU A 17 10.69 -11.44 -4.99
N VAL A 18 9.48 -10.97 -4.71
CA VAL A 18 9.15 -10.42 -3.39
C VAL A 18 9.11 -11.59 -2.42
N GLU A 19 10.21 -11.82 -1.72
CA GLU A 19 10.25 -12.73 -0.57
C GLU A 19 9.50 -12.08 0.59
N VAL A 20 8.18 -12.24 0.61
CA VAL A 20 7.37 -11.97 1.79
C VAL A 20 7.71 -13.07 2.80
N THR A 21 8.47 -12.67 3.80
CA THR A 21 8.98 -13.48 4.90
C THR A 21 7.95 -14.47 5.44
N ARG A 22 8.35 -15.74 5.45
CA ARG A 22 7.66 -16.84 6.10
C ARG A 22 7.91 -16.71 7.61
N ASN A 23 7.03 -16.05 8.37
CA ASN A 23 6.89 -16.32 9.81
C ASN A 23 5.50 -15.96 10.37
N HIS A 24 4.76 -17.02 10.67
CA HIS A 24 3.78 -17.19 11.76
C HIS A 24 2.49 -16.34 11.79
N MET A 25 1.43 -16.92 11.22
CA MET A 25 0.19 -17.28 11.94
C MET A 25 -0.05 -16.58 13.30
N ALA A 26 -0.60 -15.37 13.26
CA ALA A 26 -1.54 -14.88 14.26
C ALA A 26 -2.93 -14.84 13.59
N PRO A 27 -4.06 -15.02 14.31
CA PRO A 27 -5.38 -14.84 13.72
C PRO A 27 -5.48 -13.46 13.05
N PRO A 28 -6.33 -13.25 12.04
CA PRO A 28 -6.56 -11.91 11.48
C PRO A 28 -7.33 -11.06 12.49
N GLU A 29 -6.68 -10.73 13.59
CA GLU A 29 -7.15 -9.76 14.57
C GLU A 29 -6.95 -8.42 13.91
N SER A 30 -8.05 -7.84 13.44
CA SER A 30 -8.17 -6.65 12.61
C SER A 30 -7.21 -5.54 13.06
N ASP A 31 -6.01 -5.54 12.50
CA ASP A 31 -5.01 -4.52 12.80
C ASP A 31 -5.51 -3.24 12.13
N ILE A 32 -6.09 -2.34 12.93
CA ILE A 32 -6.69 -1.09 12.44
C ILE A 32 -5.55 -0.20 11.96
N SER A 33 -5.13 -0.43 10.72
CA SER A 33 -4.06 0.30 10.07
C SER A 33 -4.62 1.59 9.47
N ILE A 34 -4.20 2.72 10.04
CA ILE A 34 -4.54 4.06 9.58
C ILE A 34 -3.43 4.56 8.66
N LEU A 35 -3.71 4.67 7.37
CA LEU A 35 -2.81 5.22 6.37
C LEU A 35 -2.77 6.74 6.48
N ARG A 36 -1.58 7.30 6.66
CA ARG A 36 -1.34 8.73 6.56
C ARG A 36 -1.28 9.17 5.09
N ILE A 37 -1.34 10.48 4.85
CA ILE A 37 -1.38 11.01 3.48
C ILE A 37 -0.12 10.64 2.68
N ASN A 38 1.05 10.68 3.30
CA ASN A 38 2.32 10.30 2.68
C ASN A 38 2.35 8.81 2.33
N GLU A 39 1.85 7.95 3.22
CA GLU A 39 1.78 6.49 2.99
C GLU A 39 0.81 6.16 1.86
N LEU A 40 -0.35 6.81 1.85
CA LEU A 40 -1.37 6.62 0.82
C LEU A 40 -0.92 7.16 -0.54
N ALA A 41 -0.26 8.31 -0.56
CA ALA A 41 0.33 8.90 -1.76
C ALA A 41 1.42 7.98 -2.34
N ALA A 42 2.29 7.43 -1.49
CA ALA A 42 3.31 6.46 -1.89
C ALA A 42 2.69 5.17 -2.44
N ALA A 43 1.66 4.63 -1.78
CA ALA A 43 0.96 3.44 -2.22
C ALA A 43 0.28 3.61 -3.58
N LEU A 44 -0.32 4.77 -3.84
CA LEU A 44 -0.99 5.11 -5.10
C LEU A 44 -0.03 5.69 -6.15
N ARG A 45 1.26 5.88 -5.82
CA ARG A 45 2.28 6.52 -6.66
C ARG A 45 1.84 7.88 -7.21
N VAL A 46 1.24 8.70 -6.36
CA VAL A 46 0.84 10.08 -6.67
C VAL A 46 1.42 11.05 -5.65
N SER A 47 1.32 12.36 -5.93
CA SER A 47 1.70 13.37 -4.94
C SER A 47 0.64 13.49 -3.83
N GLU A 48 1.06 13.91 -2.63
CA GLU A 48 0.13 14.22 -1.53
C GLU A 48 -0.91 15.28 -1.95
N MET A 49 -0.48 16.27 -2.75
CA MET A 49 -1.35 17.32 -3.29
C MET A 49 -2.45 16.73 -4.19
N THR A 50 -2.14 15.66 -4.94
CA THR A 50 -3.14 14.95 -5.74
C THR A 50 -4.20 14.33 -4.83
N ILE A 51 -3.79 13.66 -3.75
CA ILE A 51 -4.71 13.08 -2.76
C ILE A 51 -5.60 14.17 -2.14
N GLN A 52 -5.01 15.28 -1.68
CA GLN A 52 -5.78 16.41 -1.13
C GLN A 52 -6.79 16.96 -2.13
N ARG A 53 -6.42 17.07 -3.41
CA ARG A 53 -7.30 17.54 -4.47
C ARG A 53 -8.46 16.57 -4.70
N LEU A 54 -8.21 15.26 -4.72
CA LEU A 54 -9.25 14.25 -4.88
C LEU A 54 -10.25 14.28 -3.72
N VAL A 55 -9.76 14.41 -2.49
CA VAL A 55 -10.58 14.57 -1.29
C VAL A 55 -11.43 15.83 -1.37
N LYS A 56 -10.82 16.98 -1.74
CA LYS A 56 -11.53 18.25 -1.89
C LYS A 56 -12.62 18.20 -2.97
N ARG A 57 -12.43 17.38 -4.01
CA ARG A 57 -13.40 17.16 -5.09
C ARG A 57 -14.47 16.13 -4.73
N GLY A 58 -14.37 15.45 -3.60
CA GLY A 58 -15.28 14.36 -3.22
C GLY A 58 -15.10 13.09 -4.06
N GLU A 59 -14.01 12.98 -4.83
CA GLU A 59 -13.71 11.81 -5.66
C GLU A 59 -13.12 10.65 -4.87
N MET A 60 -12.65 10.95 -3.65
CA MET A 60 -12.00 10.04 -2.72
C MET A 60 -12.60 10.24 -1.33
N PRO A 61 -12.73 9.18 -0.51
CA PRO A 61 -13.24 9.30 0.85
C PRO A 61 -12.41 10.30 1.67
N ALA A 62 -13.07 11.05 2.55
CA ALA A 62 -12.42 12.00 3.44
C ALA A 62 -11.58 11.27 4.50
N PRO A 63 -10.44 11.85 4.93
CA PRO A 63 -9.65 11.28 6.03
C PRO A 63 -10.42 11.35 7.35
N MET A 64 -10.23 10.33 8.18
CA MET A 64 -10.74 10.28 9.54
C MET A 64 -9.76 10.98 10.50
N LYS A 65 -10.30 11.84 11.36
CA LYS A 65 -9.55 12.47 12.44
C LYS A 65 -9.83 11.73 13.75
N LEU A 66 -8.87 10.92 14.19
CA LEU A 66 -8.92 10.15 15.44
C LEU A 66 -8.35 10.93 16.63
N GLY A 67 -7.58 12.00 16.37
CA GLY A 67 -7.02 12.84 17.42
C GLY A 67 -6.29 14.06 16.87
N PRO A 68 -5.62 14.85 17.74
CA PRO A 68 -4.97 16.10 17.34
C PRO A 68 -3.87 15.90 16.29
N ARG A 69 -3.17 14.77 16.33
CA ARG A 69 -2.09 14.40 15.40
C ARG A 69 -2.42 13.15 14.57
N ILE A 70 -3.63 12.61 14.70
CA ILE A 70 -4.02 11.35 14.06
C ILE A 70 -5.11 11.65 13.03
N ILE A 71 -4.67 11.84 11.79
CA ILE A 71 -5.48 12.09 10.60
C ILE A 71 -5.00 11.11 9.54
N GLY A 72 -5.92 10.35 8.97
CA GLY A 72 -5.60 9.35 7.95
C GLY A 72 -6.81 8.54 7.54
N TRP A 73 -6.59 7.50 6.76
CA TRP A 73 -7.64 6.64 6.23
C TRP A 73 -7.49 5.23 6.80
N PRO A 74 -8.56 4.63 7.35
CA PRO A 74 -8.56 3.19 7.58
C PRO A 74 -8.23 2.45 6.28
N ARG A 75 -7.30 1.49 6.36
CA ARG A 75 -6.87 0.72 5.19
C ARG A 75 -8.04 0.09 4.44
N GLU A 76 -9.00 -0.47 5.16
CA GLU A 76 -10.19 -1.09 4.59
C GLU A 76 -11.07 -0.11 3.79
N MET A 77 -11.17 1.14 4.25
CA MET A 77 -11.95 2.18 3.57
C MET A 77 -11.33 2.50 2.20
N ILE A 78 -10.00 2.59 2.12
CA ILE A 78 -9.31 2.82 0.85
C ILE A 78 -9.44 1.62 -0.08
N LEU A 79 -9.25 0.40 0.43
CA LEU A 79 -9.38 -0.80 -0.38
C LEU A 79 -10.77 -0.94 -0.98
N ARG A 80 -11.82 -0.71 -0.17
CA ARG A 80 -13.20 -0.73 -0.63
C ARG A 80 -13.42 0.28 -1.75
N TRP A 81 -12.98 1.52 -1.57
CA TRP A 81 -13.09 2.56 -2.59
C TRP A 81 -12.38 2.20 -3.89
N ILE A 82 -11.19 1.56 -3.82
CA ILE A 82 -10.46 1.09 -5.00
C ILE A 82 -11.25 -0.02 -5.71
N CYS A 83 -11.76 -1.01 -4.96
CA CYS A 83 -12.57 -2.11 -5.52
C CYS A 83 -13.81 -1.57 -6.25
N GLU A 84 -14.58 -0.68 -5.62
CA GLU A 84 -15.77 -0.06 -6.22
C GLU A 84 -15.44 0.67 -7.54
N ARG A 85 -14.30 1.37 -7.61
CA ARG A 85 -13.84 2.05 -8.83
C ARG A 85 -13.47 1.05 -9.94
N PHE A 86 -12.82 -0.06 -9.61
CA PHE A 86 -12.51 -1.10 -10.59
C PHE A 86 -13.77 -1.80 -11.11
N GLU A 87 -14.71 -2.10 -10.23
CA GLU A 87 -16.00 -2.69 -10.60
C GLU A 87 -16.79 -1.77 -11.54
N ALA A 88 -16.90 -0.48 -11.21
CA ALA A 88 -17.55 0.51 -12.06
C ALA A 88 -16.84 0.63 -13.43
N ALA A 89 -15.50 0.61 -13.46
CA ALA A 89 -14.73 0.67 -14.69
C ALA A 89 -14.86 -0.60 -15.55
N ASN A 90 -15.05 -1.77 -14.93
CA ASN A 90 -15.27 -3.03 -15.62
C ASN A 90 -16.71 -3.14 -16.15
N ALA A 91 -17.70 -2.70 -15.37
CA ALA A 91 -19.10 -2.70 -15.76
C ALA A 91 -19.39 -1.79 -16.97
N ALA A 92 -18.65 -0.68 -17.12
CA ALA A 92 -18.78 0.21 -18.28
C ALA A 92 -18.15 -0.35 -19.57
N LYS A 93 -17.39 -1.44 -19.50
CA LYS A 93 -16.68 -2.06 -20.64
C LYS A 93 -17.38 -3.32 -21.19
N GLY A 94 -18.40 -3.83 -20.51
CA GLY A 94 -19.22 -4.97 -20.96
C GLY A 94 -20.55 -4.50 -21.49
#